data_AF-A0A8X7Q552-F1
#
_entry.id   AF-A0A8X7Q552-F1
#
_cell.length_a   1.000
_cell.length_b   1.000
_cell.length_c   1.000
_cell.angle_alpha   90.00
_cell.angle_beta   90.00
_cell.angle_gamma   90.00
#
_symmetry.space_group_name_H-M   'P 1'
#
loop_
_entity.id
_entity.type
_entity.pdbx_description
1 polymer ?
#
loop_
_entity_poly.entity_id
_entity_poly.type
_entity_poly.pdbx_seq_one_letter_code
_entity_poly.pdbx_strand_id
1 'polypeptide(L)'
;MEIFKQAETVRLRRYHDKYLLADEDENSVNQDREGRSMSARWKVETVEEANVICLKSCFSKYLTASNMPMLLGMAGKRVTKKLPRRLESSTEWEPIREGV
;
A
#
# COMPACT_ATOMS: atom_id res chain seq x y z
N MET A 1 -3.13 -13.07 6.79
CA MET A 1 -2.29 -12.46 7.86
C MET A 1 -0.90 -13.08 7.99
N GLU A 2 -0.74 -14.41 8.10
CA GLU A 2 0.56 -15.06 8.41
C GLU A 2 1.78 -14.63 7.57
N ILE A 3 1.61 -14.38 6.26
CA ILE A 3 2.70 -13.93 5.38
C ILE A 3 3.29 -12.58 5.85
N PHE A 4 2.44 -11.70 6.38
CA PHE A 4 2.82 -10.36 6.81
C PHE A 4 3.45 -10.35 8.21
N LYS A 5 3.25 -11.40 9.02
CA LYS A 5 3.92 -11.54 10.32
C LYS A 5 5.41 -11.87 10.18
N GLN A 6 5.79 -12.51 9.07
CA GLN A 6 7.17 -12.93 8.81
C GLN A 6 7.92 -11.97 7.87
N ALA A 7 7.20 -11.11 7.14
CA ALA A 7 7.78 -10.23 6.14
C ALA A 7 7.96 -8.80 6.68
N GLU A 8 9.21 -8.33 6.75
CA GLU A 8 9.49 -6.92 7.07
C GLU A 8 9.05 -5.99 5.93
N THR A 9 9.15 -6.43 4.69
CA THR A 9 8.86 -5.64 3.49
C THR A 9 8.18 -6.49 2.43
N VAL A 10 7.19 -5.92 1.75
CA VAL A 10 6.45 -6.56 0.66
C VAL A 10 6.45 -5.72 -0.60
N ARG A 11 6.07 -6.36 -1.71
CA ARG A 11 5.75 -5.72 -2.98
C ARG A 11 4.35 -6.14 -3.39
N LEU A 12 3.51 -5.18 -3.74
CA LEU A 12 2.13 -5.45 -4.13
C LEU A 12 2.07 -5.57 -5.65
N ARG A 13 1.92 -6.79 -6.16
CA ARG A 13 1.87 -7.10 -7.59
C ARG A 13 0.44 -7.44 -8.02
N ARG A 14 -0.06 -6.75 -9.05
CA ARG A 14 -1.33 -7.10 -9.72
C ARG A 14 -1.09 -8.20 -10.77
N TYR A 15 -2.17 -8.80 -11.28
CA TYR A 15 -2.16 -9.85 -12.30
C TYR A 15 -1.28 -9.57 -13.55
N HIS A 16 -1.18 -8.33 -14.02
CA HIS A 16 -0.40 -7.97 -15.22
C HIS A 16 1.08 -7.60 -14.94
N ASP A 17 1.67 -8.16 -13.89
CA ASP A 17 3.05 -7.91 -13.47
C ASP A 17 3.39 -6.44 -13.18
N LYS A 18 2.37 -5.63 -12.90
CA LYS A 18 2.54 -4.27 -12.41
C LYS A 18 2.56 -4.26 -10.89
N TYR A 19 3.46 -3.49 -10.33
CA TYR A 19 3.65 -3.26 -8.91
C TYR A 19 3.04 -1.94 -8.51
N LEU A 20 2.51 -1.86 -7.29
CA LEU A 20 2.14 -0.58 -6.69
C LEU A 20 3.40 0.16 -6.26
N LEU A 21 3.65 1.32 -6.87
CA LEU A 21 4.82 2.13 -6.58
C LEU A 21 4.44 3.40 -5.84
N ALA A 22 5.32 3.79 -4.94
CA ALA A 22 5.35 5.10 -4.32
C ALA A 22 5.92 6.13 -5.31
N ASP A 23 5.09 7.10 -5.71
CA ASP A 23 5.54 8.18 -6.60
C ASP A 23 6.45 9.18 -5.86
N GLU A 24 7.29 9.88 -6.62
CA GLU A 24 8.28 10.87 -6.17
C GLU A 24 7.61 12.16 -5.69
N ASP A 25 6.38 12.44 -6.12
CA ASP A 25 5.57 13.55 -5.61
C ASP A 25 5.17 13.39 -4.11
N GLU A 26 5.59 12.28 -3.49
CA GLU A 26 5.33 11.83 -2.12
C GLU A 26 3.85 11.66 -1.73
N ASN A 27 2.91 11.98 -2.61
CA ASN A 27 1.48 12.08 -2.32
C ASN A 27 0.65 11.04 -3.07
N SER A 28 1.16 10.56 -4.21
CA SER A 28 0.49 9.62 -5.08
C SER A 28 1.18 8.25 -5.13
N VAL A 29 0.47 7.33 -5.75
CA VAL A 29 0.94 5.99 -6.09
C VAL A 29 0.64 5.76 -7.56
N ASN A 30 1.49 4.98 -8.22
CA ASN A 30 1.29 4.56 -9.60
C ASN A 30 1.48 3.04 -9.73
N GLN A 31 1.26 2.52 -10.94
CA GLN A 31 1.43 1.10 -11.23
C GLN A 31 2.33 0.89 -12.45
N ASP A 32 3.49 0.26 -12.22
CA ASP A 32 4.48 -0.02 -13.27
C ASP A 32 5.21 -1.35 -13.05
N ARG A 33 6.03 -1.79 -14.01
CA ARG A 33 6.79 -3.04 -14.00
C ARG A 33 8.11 -2.95 -13.24
N GLU A 34 8.45 -1.77 -12.71
CA GLU A 34 9.67 -1.49 -11.94
C GLU A 34 9.66 -2.08 -10.51
N GLY A 35 9.36 -3.38 -10.38
CA GLY A 35 9.27 -4.06 -9.09
C GLY A 35 10.57 -4.09 -8.28
N ARG A 36 11.72 -3.84 -8.91
CA ARG A 36 13.02 -3.80 -8.20
C ARG A 36 13.29 -2.45 -7.53
N SER A 37 12.59 -1.39 -7.94
CA SER A 37 12.74 -0.04 -7.40
C SER A 37 12.44 0.00 -5.89
N MET A 38 13.05 0.97 -5.20
CA MET A 38 12.71 1.28 -3.81
C MET A 38 11.26 1.74 -3.68
N SER A 39 10.73 2.40 -4.71
CA SER A 39 9.34 2.83 -4.77
C SER A 39 8.35 1.65 -4.73
N ALA A 40 8.77 0.45 -5.14
CA ALA A 40 7.94 -0.75 -5.08
C ALA A 40 7.90 -1.42 -3.69
N ARG A 41 8.77 -1.00 -2.77
CA ARG A 41 8.93 -1.62 -1.46
C ARG A 41 8.02 -0.94 -0.44
N TRP A 42 7.21 -1.76 0.23
CA TRP A 42 6.33 -1.33 1.30
C TRP A 42 6.72 -2.06 2.58
N LYS A 43 7.20 -1.31 3.58
CA LYS A 43 7.45 -1.86 4.91
C LYS A 43 6.11 -2.21 5.56
N VAL A 44 6.06 -3.38 6.16
CA VAL A 44 4.87 -3.87 6.87
C VAL A 44 5.01 -3.51 8.35
N GLU A 45 3.99 -2.83 8.87
CA GLU A 45 3.84 -2.57 10.30
C GLU A 45 2.55 -3.27 10.76
N THR A 46 2.68 -4.34 11.54
CA THR A 46 1.54 -5.12 12.02
C THR A 46 0.92 -4.49 13.26
N VAL A 47 -0.41 -4.41 13.31
CA VAL A 47 -1.16 -4.00 14.49
C VAL A 47 -1.79 -5.25 15.09
N GLU A 48 -1.14 -5.82 16.11
CA GLU A 48 -1.47 -7.15 16.65
C GLU A 48 -2.90 -7.26 17.20
N GLU A 49 -3.41 -6.16 17.75
CA GLU A 49 -4.73 -6.10 18.40
C GLU A 49 -5.90 -6.20 17.40
N ALA A 50 -5.68 -5.85 16.13
CA ALA A 50 -6.75 -5.69 15.13
C ALA A 50 -6.58 -6.58 13.88
N ASN A 51 -5.55 -7.43 13.81
CA ASN A 51 -5.23 -8.25 12.63
C ASN A 51 -5.08 -7.45 11.31
N VAL A 52 -4.74 -6.16 11.43
CA VAL A 52 -4.51 -5.25 10.29
C VAL A 52 -3.02 -4.96 10.13
N ILE A 53 -2.67 -4.49 8.94
CA ILE A 53 -1.33 -4.03 8.61
C ILE A 53 -1.35 -2.60 8.13
N CYS A 54 -0.25 -1.91 8.37
CA CYS A 54 0.05 -0.62 7.77
C CYS A 54 1.22 -0.78 6.81
N LEU A 55 1.15 -0.09 5.68
CA LEU A 55 2.13 -0.22 4.60
C LEU A 55 2.85 1.11 4.42
N LYS A 56 4.12 1.15 4.78
CA LYS A 56 4.95 2.36 4.75
C LYS A 56 5.87 2.35 3.52
N SER A 57 5.79 3.41 2.73
CA SER A 57 6.63 3.61 1.54
C SER A 57 8.07 4.02 1.89
N CYS A 58 8.95 4.02 0.89
CA CYS A 58 10.31 4.55 0.98
C CYS A 58 10.40 6.04 1.38
N PHE A 59 9.32 6.80 1.22
CA PHE A 59 9.22 8.21 1.63
C PHE A 59 8.64 8.40 3.04
N SER A 60 8.61 7.33 3.85
CA SER A 60 8.06 7.35 5.21
C SER A 60 6.58 7.75 5.32
N LYS A 61 5.80 7.60 4.24
CA LYS A 61 4.35 7.80 4.22
C LYS A 61 3.60 6.48 4.17
N TYR A 62 2.39 6.48 4.71
CA TYR A 62 1.54 5.28 4.74
C TYR A 62 0.57 5.23 3.56
N LEU A 63 0.40 4.02 3.03
CA LEU A 63 -0.63 3.70 2.06
C LEU A 63 -2.01 3.98 2.67
N THR A 64 -2.77 4.95 2.13
CA THR A 64 -4.03 5.41 2.72
C THR A 64 -5.17 5.33 1.72
N ALA A 65 -6.27 4.66 2.07
CA ALA A 65 -7.48 4.65 1.26
C ALA A 65 -8.08 6.06 1.15
N SER A 66 -8.41 6.50 -0.06
CA SER A 66 -9.09 7.78 -0.31
C SER A 66 -10.49 7.55 -0.88
N ASN A 67 -11.42 8.43 -0.49
CA ASN A 67 -12.75 8.55 -1.10
C ASN A 67 -12.77 9.53 -2.29
N MET A 68 -11.61 10.09 -2.67
CA MET A 68 -11.54 11.02 -3.79
C MET A 68 -11.85 10.29 -5.10
N PRO A 69 -12.78 10.82 -5.92
CA PRO A 69 -13.08 10.25 -7.22
C PRO A 69 -11.82 10.28 -8.08
N MET A 70 -11.56 9.17 -8.74
CA MET A 70 -10.42 9.01 -9.62
C MET A 70 -10.83 9.47 -11.03
N LEU A 71 -9.98 10.27 -11.69
CA LEU A 71 -10.27 10.85 -13.00
C LEU A 71 -10.40 9.74 -14.06
N LEU A 72 -11.29 9.95 -15.04
CA LEU A 72 -11.65 8.98 -16.08
C LEU A 72 -10.41 8.36 -16.76
N GLY A 73 -10.35 7.02 -16.79
CA GLY A 73 -9.36 6.24 -17.56
C GLY A 73 -8.41 5.36 -16.73
N MET A 74 -8.27 5.60 -15.43
CA MET A 74 -7.65 4.64 -14.51
C MET A 74 -8.72 3.70 -13.92
N ALA A 75 -8.37 2.61 -13.24
CA ALA A 75 -9.33 1.79 -12.50
C ALA A 75 -8.82 1.61 -11.06
N GLY A 76 -9.65 1.95 -10.06
CA GLY A 76 -9.35 1.77 -8.64
C GLY A 76 -9.75 2.95 -7.74
N LYS A 77 -9.76 2.75 -6.42
CA LYS A 77 -9.78 3.84 -5.44
C LYS A 77 -8.38 4.45 -5.37
N ARG A 78 -8.26 5.78 -5.43
CA ARG A 78 -6.95 6.44 -5.31
C ARG A 78 -6.41 6.18 -3.91
N VAL A 79 -5.17 5.74 -3.84
CA VAL A 79 -4.49 5.54 -2.56
C VAL A 79 -3.52 6.70 -2.41
N THR A 80 -3.80 7.55 -1.44
CA THR A 80 -2.96 8.72 -1.16
C THR A 80 -2.01 8.39 -0.01
N LYS A 81 -0.89 9.08 0.03
CA LYS A 81 0.04 9.00 1.14
C LYS A 81 -0.22 10.16 2.09
N LYS A 82 -0.54 9.89 3.36
CA LYS A 82 -0.52 10.92 4.42
C LYS A 82 0.55 10.58 5.44
N LEU A 83 1.06 11.59 6.13
CA LEU A 83 1.77 11.41 7.40
C LEU A 83 0.71 11.53 8.50
N PRO A 84 0.18 10.42 9.03
CA PRO A 84 -0.87 10.48 10.04
C PRO A 84 -0.25 10.99 11.35
N ARG A 85 -0.93 11.90 12.05
CA ARG A 85 -0.56 12.26 13.44
C ARG A 85 -0.90 11.14 14.43
N ARG A 86 -1.85 10.27 14.05
CA ARG A 86 -2.26 9.00 14.65
C ARG A 86 -2.61 8.05 13.53
N LEU A 87 -2.35 6.74 13.68
CA LEU A 87 -2.84 5.75 12.72
C LEU A 87 -4.38 5.82 12.70
N GLU A 88 -4.93 6.19 11.55
CA GLU A 88 -6.36 6.29 11.32
C GLU A 88 -6.81 5.02 10.58
N SER A 89 -8.09 4.62 10.71
CA SER A 89 -8.64 3.44 10.02
C SER A 89 -8.37 3.45 8.50
N SER A 90 -8.21 4.62 7.88
CA SER A 90 -7.86 4.74 6.45
C SER A 90 -6.46 4.24 6.07
N THR A 91 -5.56 4.04 7.03
CA THR A 91 -4.19 3.52 6.84
C THR A 91 -4.05 2.04 7.21
N GLU A 92 -5.10 1.47 7.79
CA GLU A 92 -5.16 0.08 8.23
C GLU A 92 -5.73 -0.79 7.11
N TRP A 93 -5.04 -1.86 6.81
CA TRP A 93 -5.39 -2.77 5.74
C TRP A 93 -5.57 -4.18 6.30
N GLU A 94 -6.72 -4.79 6.02
CA GLU A 94 -6.96 -6.19 6.32
C GLU A 94 -6.50 -7.06 5.14
N PRO A 95 -5.52 -7.96 5.31
CA PRO A 95 -5.07 -8.82 4.23
C PRO A 95 -6.03 -10.00 4.04
N ILE A 96 -6.80 -9.96 2.95
CA ILE A 96 -7.74 -11.03 2.55
C ILE A 96 -7.02 -12.02 1.63
N ARG A 97 -7.17 -13.32 1.86
CA ARG A 97 -6.82 -14.35 0.86
C ARG A 97 -8.03 -14.59 -0.03
N GLU A 98 -7.91 -14.30 -1.33
CA GLU A 98 -8.82 -14.86 -2.33
C GLU A 98 -8.35 -16.27 -2.72
N GLY A 99 -9.25 -17.25 -2.62
CA GLY A 99 -9.07 -18.61 -3.14
C GLY A 99 -8.24 -19.56 -2.28
N VAL A 100 -8.82 -20.73 -2.01
CA VAL A 100 -8.09 -22.01 -1.97
C VAL A 100 -7.97 -22.48 -3.41
#